data_AF-A0A937F9U0-F1
#
_entry.id   AF-A0A937F9U0-F1
#
_cell.length_a   1.000
_cell.length_b   1.000
_cell.length_c   1.000
_cell.angle_alpha   90.00
_cell.angle_beta   90.00
_cell.angle_gamma   90.00
#
_symmetry.space_group_name_H-M   'P 1'
#
loop_
_entity.id
_entity.type
_entity.pdbx_description
1 polymer ?
#
loop_
_entity_poly.entity_id
_entity_poly.type
_entity_poly.pdbx_seq_one_letter_code
_entity_poly.pdbx_strand_id
1 'polypeptide(L)'
;MKGDFLFILLFVLLSSVAFSQQINTNWNTDLEEALSAFHDCENESEDCYQYIGKSLATVYKVNDFYSKANSTYMPVAEIHEYLSNNNAWSELGPAYSQDALQKAQQKANDKKAVVAVYINNEGLGHVALILPGSLQPSGSWGLQVPNAASFFAKDPSRSFINKGLSYAFGKSIIKDVKLYTRNY
;
A
#
# COMPACT_ATOMS: atom_id res chain seq x y z
N MET A 1 27.16 -28.77 -56.54
CA MET A 1 26.55 -28.93 -55.19
C MET A 1 27.57 -28.52 -54.12
N LYS A 2 27.58 -27.26 -53.70
CA LYS A 2 28.06 -26.80 -52.39
C LYS A 2 27.30 -25.52 -52.07
N GLY A 3 26.34 -25.61 -51.16
CA GLY A 3 25.55 -24.48 -50.69
C GLY A 3 26.12 -24.06 -49.34
N ASP A 4 26.63 -22.84 -49.29
CA ASP A 4 27.10 -22.20 -48.06
C ASP A 4 25.90 -21.57 -47.36
N PHE A 5 25.51 -22.16 -46.23
CA PHE A 5 24.48 -21.63 -45.35
C PHE A 5 25.09 -20.53 -44.46
N LEU A 6 24.78 -19.29 -44.79
CA LEU A 6 25.11 -18.11 -43.99
C LEU A 6 24.20 -18.05 -42.76
N PHE A 7 24.75 -18.38 -41.58
CA PHE A 7 24.05 -18.29 -40.30
C PHE A 7 23.98 -16.81 -39.85
N ILE A 8 22.82 -16.18 -40.00
CA ILE A 8 22.54 -14.85 -39.44
C ILE A 8 22.15 -15.01 -37.97
N LEU A 9 23.03 -14.59 -37.07
CA LEU A 9 22.82 -14.57 -35.63
C LEU A 9 22.04 -13.28 -35.26
N LEU A 10 20.71 -13.39 -35.18
CA LEU A 10 19.84 -12.28 -34.80
C LEU A 10 19.80 -12.14 -33.27
N PHE A 11 20.54 -11.17 -32.72
CA PHE A 11 20.54 -10.83 -31.30
C PHE A 11 19.27 -10.02 -30.98
N VAL A 12 18.22 -10.70 -30.50
CA VAL A 12 16.99 -10.03 -30.05
C VAL A 12 17.24 -9.45 -28.66
N LEU A 13 17.54 -8.16 -28.59
CA LEU A 13 17.55 -7.39 -27.35
C LEU A 13 16.11 -7.26 -26.84
N LEU A 14 15.72 -8.15 -25.93
CA LEU A 14 14.49 -8.04 -25.14
C LEU A 14 14.64 -6.90 -24.12
N SER A 15 14.38 -5.67 -24.58
CA SER A 15 14.17 -4.52 -23.71
C SER A 15 12.96 -4.78 -22.82
N SER A 16 13.19 -5.15 -21.57
CA SER A 16 12.11 -5.28 -20.57
C SER A 16 11.58 -3.88 -20.29
N VAL A 17 10.46 -3.52 -20.93
CA VAL A 17 9.74 -2.29 -20.63
C VAL A 17 9.21 -2.42 -19.21
N ALA A 18 9.89 -1.81 -18.25
CA ALA A 18 9.36 -1.66 -16.90
C ALA A 18 8.13 -0.75 -16.99
N PHE A 19 6.94 -1.33 -16.91
CA PHE A 19 5.69 -0.56 -16.81
C PHE A 19 5.69 0.18 -15.47
N SER A 20 6.11 1.44 -15.48
CA SER A 20 5.88 2.38 -14.37
C SER A 20 4.44 2.82 -14.44
N GLN A 21 3.66 2.54 -13.40
CA GLN A 21 2.36 3.22 -13.25
C GLN A 21 2.58 4.71 -13.02
N GLN A 22 1.64 5.51 -13.53
CA GLN A 22 1.56 6.93 -13.19
C GLN A 22 0.71 7.07 -11.93
N ILE A 23 1.34 7.49 -10.83
CA ILE A 23 0.62 7.95 -9.63
C ILE A 23 -0.05 9.30 -9.91
N ASN A 24 -1.00 9.68 -9.07
CA ASN A 24 -1.60 11.01 -9.12
C ASN A 24 -0.54 12.08 -8.85
N THR A 25 -0.43 13.10 -9.71
CA THR A 25 0.61 14.14 -9.58
C THR A 25 0.41 15.02 -8.35
N ASN A 26 -0.83 15.18 -7.90
CA ASN A 26 -1.17 15.99 -6.72
C ASN A 26 -1.55 15.11 -5.53
N TRP A 27 -1.11 13.85 -5.52
CA TRP A 27 -1.54 12.87 -4.52
C TRP A 27 -1.40 13.36 -3.08
N ASN A 28 -0.38 14.16 -2.75
CA ASN A 28 -0.18 14.64 -1.39
C ASN A 28 -1.28 15.63 -0.98
N THR A 29 -1.58 16.61 -1.84
CA THR A 29 -2.66 17.58 -1.62
C THR A 29 -4.01 16.89 -1.59
N ASP A 30 -4.29 16.01 -2.56
CA ASP A 30 -5.56 15.29 -2.63
C ASP A 30 -5.74 14.35 -1.43
N LEU A 31 -4.65 13.79 -0.90
CA LEU A 31 -4.71 12.95 0.31
C LEU A 31 -4.91 13.81 1.57
N GLU A 32 -4.29 14.98 1.66
CA GLU A 32 -4.52 15.94 2.76
C GLU A 32 -5.96 16.45 2.77
N GLU A 33 -6.54 16.73 1.60
CA GLU A 33 -7.96 17.04 1.45
C GLU A 33 -8.84 15.85 1.87
N ALA A 34 -8.49 14.64 1.45
CA ALA A 34 -9.19 13.43 1.88
C ALA A 34 -9.08 13.18 3.39
N LEU A 35 -7.96 13.53 4.03
CA LEU A 35 -7.79 13.47 5.47
C LEU A 35 -8.64 14.53 6.18
N SER A 36 -8.70 15.75 5.66
CA SER A 36 -9.62 16.77 6.18
C SER A 36 -11.07 16.28 6.12
N ALA A 37 -11.50 15.78 4.95
CA ALA A 37 -12.84 15.22 4.78
C ALA A 37 -13.08 13.96 5.62
N PHE A 38 -12.03 13.23 5.99
CA PHE A 38 -12.12 12.08 6.88
C PHE A 38 -12.30 12.49 8.34
N HIS A 39 -11.66 13.57 8.80
CA HIS A 39 -11.90 14.11 10.14
C HIS A 39 -13.36 14.52 10.33
N ASP A 40 -14.00 15.02 9.27
CA ASP A 40 -15.42 15.36 9.26
C ASP A 40 -16.35 14.12 9.21
N CYS A 41 -15.80 12.91 9.06
CA CYS A 41 -16.55 11.65 9.14
C CYS A 41 -16.96 11.30 10.59
N GLU A 42 -16.40 12.00 11.59
CA GLU A 42 -16.97 12.05 12.94
C GLU A 42 -18.29 12.80 12.87
N ASN A 43 -19.41 12.08 12.74
CA ASN A 43 -20.62 12.36 13.51
C ASN A 43 -21.76 11.37 13.27
N GLU A 44 -21.83 10.59 12.18
CA GLU A 44 -23.05 9.76 11.95
C GLU A 44 -23.00 8.61 10.91
N SER A 45 -21.84 8.27 10.31
CA SER A 45 -21.82 7.26 9.23
C SER A 45 -20.97 6.02 9.57
N GLU A 46 -21.54 4.84 9.37
CA GLU A 46 -20.84 3.54 9.48
C GLU A 46 -19.74 3.36 8.42
N ASP A 47 -19.59 4.30 7.47
CA ASP A 47 -18.82 4.17 6.24
C ASP A 47 -17.42 4.79 6.26
N CYS A 48 -16.91 5.25 7.41
CA CYS A 48 -15.57 5.85 7.47
C CYS A 48 -14.44 4.86 7.11
N TYR A 49 -14.70 3.54 7.16
CA TYR A 49 -13.74 2.52 6.68
C TYR A 49 -13.41 2.67 5.18
N GLN A 50 -14.29 3.28 4.38
CA GLN A 50 -14.11 3.45 2.94
C GLN A 50 -12.87 4.30 2.59
N TYR A 51 -12.41 5.15 3.52
CA TYR A 51 -11.28 6.05 3.26
C TYR A 51 -9.95 5.31 3.07
N ILE A 52 -9.83 4.07 3.56
CA ILE A 52 -8.69 3.20 3.26
C ILE A 52 -8.65 2.92 1.75
N GLY A 53 -9.75 2.44 1.19
CA GLY A 53 -9.85 2.17 -0.25
C GLY A 53 -9.78 3.44 -1.11
N LYS A 54 -10.40 4.53 -0.67
CA LYS A 54 -10.30 5.84 -1.35
C LYS A 54 -8.86 6.34 -1.38
N SER A 55 -8.11 6.22 -0.29
CA SER A 55 -6.72 6.68 -0.23
C SER A 55 -5.82 5.94 -1.23
N LEU A 56 -6.02 4.63 -1.40
CA LEU A 56 -5.33 3.83 -2.41
C LEU A 56 -5.63 4.33 -3.83
N ALA A 57 -6.91 4.60 -4.11
CA ALA A 57 -7.36 5.14 -5.38
C ALA A 57 -6.79 6.56 -5.63
N THR A 58 -6.78 7.42 -4.62
CA THR A 58 -6.26 8.79 -4.72
C THR A 58 -4.78 8.82 -5.06
N VAL A 59 -3.96 8.00 -4.37
CA VAL A 59 -2.50 8.04 -4.57
C VAL A 59 -2.09 7.26 -5.82
N TYR A 60 -2.55 6.03 -5.94
CA TYR A 60 -2.05 5.08 -6.93
C TYR A 60 -2.98 4.87 -8.12
N LYS A 61 -4.18 5.49 -8.13
CA LYS A 61 -5.22 5.26 -9.16
C LYS A 61 -5.62 3.78 -9.25
N VAL A 62 -5.55 3.08 -8.12
CA VAL A 62 -5.88 1.66 -7.98
C VAL A 62 -7.18 1.51 -7.20
N ASN A 63 -8.16 0.82 -7.80
CA ASN A 63 -9.49 0.57 -7.21
C ASN A 63 -9.66 -0.86 -6.69
N ASP A 64 -8.57 -1.55 -6.36
CA ASP A 64 -8.59 -2.97 -5.97
C ASP A 64 -9.44 -3.23 -4.71
N PHE A 65 -9.56 -2.25 -3.81
CA PHE A 65 -10.38 -2.34 -2.59
C PHE A 65 -11.81 -1.82 -2.79
N TYR A 66 -12.25 -1.57 -4.02
CA TYR A 66 -13.62 -1.19 -4.34
C TYR A 66 -14.39 -2.39 -4.91
N SER A 67 -15.46 -2.80 -4.23
CA SER A 67 -16.37 -3.83 -4.73
C SER A 67 -17.38 -3.21 -5.68
N LYS A 68 -17.23 -3.49 -6.99
CA LYS A 68 -18.23 -3.10 -8.00
C LYS A 68 -19.58 -3.78 -7.76
N ALA A 69 -19.59 -5.01 -7.26
CA ALA A 69 -20.81 -5.77 -7.02
C ALA A 69 -21.67 -5.13 -5.92
N ASN A 70 -21.02 -4.66 -4.85
CA ASN A 70 -21.70 -4.08 -3.69
C ASN A 70 -21.74 -2.54 -3.75
N SER A 71 -21.10 -1.93 -4.77
CA SER A 71 -20.93 -0.48 -4.91
C SER A 71 -20.37 0.21 -3.66
N THR A 72 -19.47 -0.47 -2.95
CA THR A 72 -18.84 0.02 -1.71
C THR A 72 -17.37 -0.40 -1.64
N TYR A 73 -16.60 0.26 -0.79
CA TYR A 73 -15.23 -0.16 -0.48
C TYR A 73 -15.21 -1.32 0.51
N MET A 74 -14.18 -2.15 0.43
CA MET A 74 -14.01 -3.30 1.32
C MET A 74 -13.70 -2.83 2.76
N PRO A 75 -14.33 -3.41 3.80
CA PRO A 75 -13.85 -3.31 5.17
C PRO A 75 -12.50 -3.99 5.34
N VAL A 76 -11.82 -3.72 6.45
CA VAL A 76 -10.45 -4.22 6.71
C VAL A 76 -10.33 -5.75 6.63
N ALA A 77 -11.34 -6.48 7.14
CA ALA A 77 -11.34 -7.94 7.09
C ALA A 77 -11.38 -8.46 5.63
N GLU A 78 -12.21 -7.86 4.78
CA GLU A 78 -12.28 -8.19 3.35
C GLU A 78 -10.99 -7.81 2.61
N ILE A 79 -10.36 -6.67 2.95
CA ILE A 79 -9.05 -6.29 2.40
C ILE A 79 -7.99 -7.34 2.75
N HIS A 80 -7.95 -7.80 4.00
CA HIS A 80 -6.99 -8.82 4.44
C HIS A 80 -7.16 -10.14 3.66
N GLU A 81 -8.41 -10.58 3.48
CA GLU A 81 -8.72 -11.77 2.71
C GLU A 81 -8.35 -11.60 1.23
N TYR A 82 -8.69 -10.44 0.64
CA TYR A 82 -8.35 -10.10 -0.74
C TYR A 82 -6.83 -10.16 -0.98
N LEU A 83 -6.03 -9.54 -0.10
CA LEU A 83 -4.57 -9.53 -0.22
C LEU A 83 -3.94 -10.92 -0.09
N SER A 84 -4.58 -11.82 0.66
CA SER A 84 -4.07 -13.18 0.89
C SER A 84 -4.43 -14.15 -0.25
N ASN A 85 -5.54 -13.91 -0.94
CA ASN A 85 -6.09 -14.82 -1.94
C ASN A 85 -5.96 -14.33 -3.39
N ASN A 86 -5.55 -13.08 -3.61
CA ASN A 86 -5.47 -12.48 -4.94
C ASN A 86 -4.02 -12.36 -5.45
N ASN A 87 -3.77 -12.86 -6.66
CA ASN A 87 -2.47 -12.79 -7.33
C ASN A 87 -2.08 -11.37 -7.81
N ALA A 88 -2.97 -10.39 -7.69
CA ALA A 88 -2.68 -8.99 -7.96
C ALA A 88 -1.78 -8.36 -6.89
N TRP A 89 -1.59 -9.00 -5.74
CA TRP A 89 -0.73 -8.52 -4.66
C TRP A 89 0.28 -9.58 -4.24
N SER A 90 1.45 -9.13 -3.78
CA SER A 90 2.52 -9.98 -3.27
C SER A 90 2.92 -9.52 -1.87
N GLU A 91 3.05 -10.47 -0.94
CA GLU A 91 3.61 -10.21 0.39
C GLU A 91 5.10 -9.85 0.26
N LEU A 92 5.51 -8.72 0.85
CA LEU A 92 6.90 -8.27 0.94
C LEU A 92 7.60 -8.81 2.19
N GLY A 93 6.83 -9.19 3.21
CA GLY A 93 7.29 -9.72 4.48
C GLY A 93 6.72 -8.96 5.69
N PRO A 94 7.19 -9.30 6.90
CA PRO A 94 6.66 -8.73 8.13
C PRO A 94 7.27 -7.36 8.47
N ALA A 95 6.52 -6.51 9.18
CA ALA A 95 6.94 -5.14 9.49
C ALA A 95 8.09 -5.02 10.50
N TYR A 96 8.44 -6.10 11.22
CA TYR A 96 9.64 -6.13 12.06
C TYR A 96 10.93 -6.42 11.27
N SER A 97 10.84 -6.70 9.98
CA SER A 97 12.00 -6.91 9.11
C SER A 97 12.41 -5.58 8.45
N GLN A 98 13.63 -5.13 8.74
CA GLN A 98 14.18 -3.91 8.12
C GLN A 98 14.26 -4.01 6.58
N ASP A 99 14.55 -5.20 6.05
CA ASP A 99 14.58 -5.48 4.62
C ASP A 99 13.18 -5.37 3.99
N ALA A 100 12.14 -5.89 4.65
CA ALA A 100 10.77 -5.76 4.17
C ALA A 100 10.30 -4.30 4.17
N LEU A 101 10.65 -3.52 5.20
CA LEU A 101 10.37 -2.09 5.28
C LEU A 101 11.10 -1.30 4.16
N GLN A 102 12.37 -1.61 3.90
CA GLN A 102 13.13 -1.00 2.80
C GLN A 102 12.50 -1.30 1.44
N LYS A 103 12.14 -2.57 1.19
CA LYS A 103 11.44 -2.99 -0.03
C LYS A 103 10.10 -2.25 -0.18
N ALA A 104 9.32 -2.14 0.90
CA ALA A 104 8.05 -1.42 0.88
C ALA A 104 8.23 0.04 0.48
N GLN A 105 9.18 0.77 1.08
CA GLN A 105 9.46 2.15 0.71
C GLN A 105 9.93 2.26 -0.75
N GLN A 106 10.81 1.36 -1.18
CA GLN A 106 11.29 1.34 -2.56
C GLN A 106 10.14 1.13 -3.55
N LYS A 107 9.24 0.17 -3.30
CA LYS A 107 8.08 -0.08 -4.17
C LYS A 107 7.14 1.13 -4.24
N ALA A 108 6.92 1.81 -3.12
CA ALA A 108 6.15 3.06 -3.10
C ALA A 108 6.83 4.16 -3.94
N ASN A 109 8.15 4.31 -3.83
CA ASN A 109 8.95 5.25 -4.64
C ASN A 109 8.93 4.90 -6.14
N ASP A 110 8.89 3.61 -6.47
CA ASP A 110 8.68 3.08 -7.82
C ASP A 110 7.23 3.22 -8.30
N LYS A 111 6.40 4.01 -7.59
CA LYS A 111 5.00 4.30 -7.92
C LYS A 111 4.10 3.06 -7.90
N LYS A 112 4.49 2.02 -7.17
CA LYS A 112 3.66 0.83 -6.94
C LYS A 112 2.86 1.00 -5.66
N ALA A 113 1.61 0.55 -5.69
CA ALA A 113 0.77 0.57 -4.50
C ALA A 113 1.30 -0.40 -3.44
N VAL A 114 1.44 0.07 -2.20
CA VAL A 114 1.99 -0.70 -1.08
C VAL A 114 1.16 -0.44 0.17
N VAL A 115 0.79 -1.49 0.88
CA VAL A 115 0.01 -1.41 2.11
C VAL A 115 0.63 -2.24 3.23
N ALA A 116 0.40 -1.80 4.46
CA ALA A 116 0.68 -2.56 5.67
C ALA A 116 -0.65 -2.96 6.30
N VAL A 117 -0.79 -4.23 6.69
CA VAL A 117 -2.05 -4.77 7.21
C VAL A 117 -1.79 -5.53 8.51
N TYR A 118 -2.67 -5.30 9.47
CA TYR A 118 -2.79 -6.10 10.69
C TYR A 118 -4.25 -6.51 10.86
N ILE A 119 -4.49 -7.74 11.28
CA ILE A 119 -5.79 -8.23 11.71
C ILE A 119 -5.58 -9.13 12.94
N ASN A 120 -6.44 -8.99 13.94
CA ASN A 120 -6.44 -9.86 15.11
C ASN A 120 -7.34 -11.10 14.87
N ASN A 121 -7.35 -12.01 15.84
CA ASN A 121 -8.16 -13.24 15.77
C ASN A 121 -9.69 -13.00 15.76
N GLU A 122 -10.13 -11.79 16.08
CA GLU A 122 -11.55 -11.38 16.09
C GLU A 122 -11.96 -10.71 14.77
N GLY A 123 -11.05 -10.66 13.78
CA GLY A 123 -11.29 -9.98 12.50
C GLY A 123 -11.18 -8.45 12.56
N LEU A 124 -10.77 -7.89 13.71
CA LEU A 124 -10.51 -6.47 13.88
C LEU A 124 -9.08 -6.15 13.47
N GLY A 125 -8.93 -5.18 12.57
CA GLY A 125 -7.64 -4.87 12.00
C GLY A 125 -7.47 -3.40 11.67
N HIS A 126 -6.34 -3.12 11.04
CA HIS A 126 -6.05 -1.81 10.48
C HIS A 126 -5.19 -1.94 9.22
N VAL A 127 -5.37 -1.00 8.28
CA VAL A 127 -4.58 -0.91 7.05
C VAL A 127 -3.96 0.47 6.97
N ALA A 128 -2.66 0.54 6.69
CA ALA A 128 -1.95 1.77 6.41
C ALA A 128 -1.39 1.75 5.00
N LEU A 129 -1.42 2.90 4.34
CA LEU A 129 -0.84 3.08 3.02
C LEU A 129 0.62 3.49 3.17
N ILE A 130 1.52 2.84 2.45
CA ILE A 130 2.91 3.30 2.35
C ILE A 130 2.98 4.31 1.20
N LEU A 131 3.59 5.47 1.47
CA LEU A 131 3.66 6.59 0.55
C LEU A 131 5.06 6.73 -0.04
N PRO A 132 5.21 7.34 -1.23
CA PRO A 132 6.49 7.79 -1.71
C PRO A 132 7.18 8.71 -0.70
N GLY A 133 8.51 8.61 -0.59
CA GLY A 133 9.31 9.39 0.35
C GLY A 133 10.56 8.66 0.84
N SER A 134 11.05 9.10 1.98
CA SER A 134 12.22 8.53 2.66
C SER A 134 11.79 7.69 3.86
N LEU A 135 12.60 6.68 4.20
CA LEU A 135 12.48 6.00 5.48
C LEU A 135 12.68 7.01 6.62
N GLN A 136 11.96 6.80 7.72
CA GLN A 136 12.00 7.62 8.92
C GLN A 136 12.42 6.76 10.13
N PRO A 137 13.26 7.26 11.05
CA PRO A 137 13.61 6.53 12.25
C PRO A 137 12.39 6.41 13.18
N SER A 138 12.16 5.21 13.72
CA SER A 138 11.15 4.97 14.75
C SER A 138 11.80 4.61 16.08
N GLY A 139 11.65 5.47 17.09
CA GLY A 139 12.12 5.18 18.45
C GLY A 139 11.34 4.04 19.12
N SER A 140 10.05 3.89 18.82
CA SER A 140 9.23 2.84 19.41
C SER A 140 9.57 1.46 18.84
N TRP A 141 9.83 1.38 17.53
CA TRP A 141 10.15 0.11 16.85
C TRP A 141 11.65 -0.20 16.83
N GLY A 142 12.52 0.81 16.96
CA GLY A 142 13.97 0.64 16.79
C GLY A 142 14.38 0.35 15.34
N LEU A 143 13.59 0.78 14.37
CA LEU A 143 13.75 0.49 12.94
C LEU A 143 13.63 1.77 12.10
N GLN A 144 14.14 1.71 10.87
CA GLN A 144 13.84 2.69 9.82
C GLN A 144 12.54 2.26 9.12
N VAL A 145 11.48 3.04 9.31
CA VAL A 145 10.12 2.70 8.86
C VAL A 145 9.71 3.53 7.65
N PRO A 146 8.85 3.01 6.76
CA PRO A 146 8.39 3.76 5.60
C PRO A 146 7.58 5.00 5.96
N ASN A 147 7.61 5.98 5.05
CA ASN A 147 6.64 7.06 5.00
C ASN A 147 5.23 6.49 4.75
N ALA A 148 4.24 6.90 5.53
CA ALA A 148 2.92 6.30 5.47
C ALA A 148 1.78 7.32 5.68
N ALA A 149 0.59 6.89 5.32
CA ALA A 149 -0.67 7.49 5.70
C ALA A 149 -1.59 6.44 6.34
N SER A 150 -2.45 6.90 7.24
CA SER A 150 -3.32 6.05 8.04
C SER A 150 -4.59 6.79 8.40
N PHE A 151 -5.74 6.12 8.21
CA PHE A 151 -7.08 6.63 8.49
C PHE A 151 -7.75 5.76 9.55
N PHE A 152 -7.80 6.23 10.79
CA PHE A 152 -8.32 5.48 11.93
C PHE A 152 -9.81 5.75 12.11
N ALA A 153 -10.67 4.88 11.58
CA ALA A 153 -12.13 5.09 11.63
C ALA A 153 -12.69 5.25 13.06
N LYS A 154 -12.05 4.64 14.07
CA LYS A 154 -12.48 4.72 15.48
C LYS A 154 -11.91 5.94 16.23
N ASP A 155 -10.87 6.56 15.71
CA ASP A 155 -10.25 7.75 16.30
C ASP A 155 -9.66 8.62 15.17
N PRO A 156 -10.52 9.32 14.42
CA PRO A 156 -10.07 10.12 13.29
C PRO A 156 -8.97 11.11 13.62
N SER A 157 -8.98 11.71 14.81
CA SER A 157 -7.96 12.64 15.31
C SER A 157 -6.51 12.10 15.23
N ARG A 158 -6.33 10.77 15.29
CA ARG A 158 -5.03 10.10 15.19
C ARG A 158 -4.55 9.85 13.77
N SER A 159 -5.40 10.10 12.78
CA SER A 159 -5.09 9.89 11.37
C SER A 159 -4.02 10.84 10.91
N PHE A 160 -3.23 10.40 9.92
CA PHE A 160 -2.07 11.15 9.51
C PHE A 160 -1.67 10.86 8.08
N ILE A 161 -0.90 11.78 7.53
CA ILE A 161 -0.16 11.66 6.28
C ILE A 161 1.29 12.03 6.57
N ASN A 162 2.22 11.44 5.83
CA ASN A 162 3.65 11.73 5.88
C ASN A 162 4.33 11.48 7.24
N LYS A 163 3.86 10.48 8.00
CA LYS A 163 4.58 9.99 9.20
C LYS A 163 5.06 8.56 9.02
N GLY A 164 6.03 8.16 9.83
CA GLY A 164 6.53 6.81 9.84
C GLY A 164 5.43 5.78 10.13
N LEU A 165 5.51 4.62 9.48
CA LEU A 165 4.54 3.52 9.63
C LEU A 165 4.27 3.12 11.10
N SER A 166 5.23 3.35 12.00
CA SER A 166 5.08 3.07 13.43
C SER A 166 4.01 3.91 14.14
N TYR A 167 3.48 4.96 13.52
CA TYR A 167 2.31 5.69 14.03
C TYR A 167 1.00 4.94 13.75
N ALA A 168 0.97 4.08 12.73
CA ALA A 168 -0.19 3.28 12.38
C ALA A 168 -0.39 2.07 13.31
N PHE A 169 0.72 1.42 13.71
CA PHE A 169 0.68 0.19 14.50
C PHE A 169 1.56 0.29 15.75
N GLY A 170 1.00 -0.14 16.89
CA GLY A 170 1.74 -0.19 18.15
C GLY A 170 2.88 -1.22 18.12
N LYS A 171 3.91 -1.02 18.95
CA LYS A 171 5.06 -1.94 19.05
C LYS A 171 4.63 -3.37 19.36
N SER A 172 3.59 -3.56 20.18
CA SER A 172 3.12 -4.89 20.60
C SER A 172 2.57 -5.74 19.45
N ILE A 173 2.11 -5.11 18.36
CA ILE A 173 1.48 -5.79 17.23
C ILE A 173 2.36 -5.83 15.97
N ILE A 174 3.56 -5.23 16.00
CA ILE A 174 4.47 -5.18 14.84
C ILE A 174 4.78 -6.57 14.24
N LYS A 175 4.81 -7.61 15.09
CA LYS A 175 5.06 -9.00 14.69
C LYS A 175 3.97 -9.58 13.79
N ASP A 176 2.76 -9.01 13.87
CA ASP A 176 1.56 -9.45 13.18
C ASP A 176 1.21 -8.51 12.01
N VAL A 177 1.99 -7.44 11.79
CA VAL A 177 1.83 -6.54 10.64
C VAL A 177 2.58 -7.11 9.45
N LYS A 178 1.88 -7.27 8.32
CA LYS A 178 2.42 -7.71 7.04
C LYS A 178 2.41 -6.59 6.01
N LEU A 179 3.43 -6.57 5.16
CA LEU A 179 3.57 -5.61 4.05
C LEU A 179 3.23 -6.29 2.74
N TYR A 180 2.47 -5.60 1.88
CA TYR A 180 2.07 -6.08 0.56
C TYR A 180 2.35 -5.02 -0.50
N THR A 181 2.73 -5.45 -1.70
CA THR A 181 2.83 -4.60 -2.89
C THR A 181 1.93 -5.13 -3.99
N ARG A 182 1.39 -4.22 -4.81
CA ARG A 182 0.63 -4.59 -6.00
C ARG A 182 1.55 -5.04 -7.13
N ASN A 183 1.13 -6.08 -7.84
CA ASN A 183 1.71 -6.61 -9.06
C ASN A 183 1.16 -5.85 -10.30
N TYR A 184 1.97 -5.71 -11.34
CA TYR A 184 1.63 -5.06 -12.61
C TYR A 184 2.15 -5.88 -13.78
#